data_AF-A0A1B7TGW0-F1
#
_entry.id   AF-A0A1B7TGW0-F1
#
_cell.length_a   1.000
_cell.length_b   1.000
_cell.length_c   1.000
_cell.angle_alpha   90.00
_cell.angle_beta   90.00
_cell.angle_gamma   90.00
#
_symmetry.space_group_name_H-M   'P 1'
#
loop_
_entity.id
_entity.type
_entity.pdbx_description
1 polymer ?
#
loop_
_entity_poly.entity_id
_entity_poly.type
_entity_poly.pdbx_seq_one_letter_code
_entity_poly.pdbx_strand_id
1 'polypeptide(L)'
;MEILDKCIFHDLNNLIQFKKYSVFDFGLKQSDENSAFFDKIDPSFKVSIPSSINLGYFVHVILENGFDVAYQRFLIDKLSHIDKNNDKPILTNTFNSKKLVLIFDLNTAWRDSITNEKDGIMNYRFKQENDTFFLRIPYLDIINQQEEILLADVQNSFISFLQKNFLDSQDIDNFFNELNISTTEYHLSAVIIDNLSMLSIYEEPQNIELMKLRRPDNSKDNELVMMDFLKDFYHLFGCLVITIGFNI
;
A
#
# COMPACT_ATOMS: atom_id res chain seq x y z
N MET A 1 -3.91 33.61 -11.58
CA MET A 1 -2.62 32.98 -11.23
C MET A 1 -2.84 31.74 -10.37
N GLU A 2 -3.74 31.76 -9.37
CA GLU A 2 -4.03 30.63 -8.46
C GLU A 2 -4.43 29.27 -9.11
N ILE A 3 -4.91 29.23 -10.35
CA ILE A 3 -5.29 27.98 -11.01
C ILE A 3 -4.06 27.21 -11.50
N LEU A 4 -3.02 27.92 -11.94
CA LEU A 4 -1.78 27.29 -12.43
C LEU A 4 -0.97 26.68 -11.28
N ASP A 5 -1.04 27.27 -10.08
CA ASP A 5 -0.37 26.74 -8.87
C ASP A 5 -1.05 25.45 -8.34
N LYS A 6 -2.25 25.13 -8.83
CA LYS A 6 -2.98 23.87 -8.53
C LYS A 6 -2.81 22.81 -9.63
N CYS A 7 -2.10 23.13 -10.71
CA CYS A 7 -1.86 22.18 -11.78
C CYS A 7 -0.62 21.34 -11.46
N ILE A 8 -0.83 20.06 -11.17
CA ILE A 8 0.24 19.09 -11.01
C ILE A 8 0.59 18.54 -12.41
N PHE A 9 1.84 18.69 -12.83
CA PHE A 9 2.34 18.19 -14.10
C PHE A 9 3.26 17.01 -13.86
N HIS A 10 2.84 15.82 -14.28
CA HIS A 10 3.69 14.62 -14.24
C HIS A 10 4.36 14.41 -15.60
N ASP A 11 5.63 14.03 -15.62
CA ASP A 11 6.26 13.56 -16.86
C ASP A 11 5.52 12.31 -17.35
N LEU A 12 5.18 12.29 -18.63
CA LEU A 12 4.52 11.16 -19.27
C LEU A 12 5.35 9.87 -19.12
N ASN A 13 6.68 9.99 -19.06
CA ASN A 13 7.58 8.87 -18.80
C ASN A 13 7.45 8.33 -17.37
N ASN A 14 7.09 9.17 -16.39
CA ASN A 14 6.85 8.75 -15.01
C ASN A 14 5.49 8.04 -14.87
N LEU A 15 4.48 8.40 -15.68
CA LEU A 15 3.13 7.80 -15.64
C LEU A 15 3.00 6.51 -16.46
N ILE A 16 3.73 6.38 -17.58
CA ILE A 16 3.60 5.24 -18.52
C ILE A 16 4.36 3.99 -18.04
N GLN A 17 5.22 4.10 -17.02
CA GLN A 17 6.09 2.99 -16.59
C GLN A 17 5.43 1.99 -15.65
N PHE A 18 4.21 2.24 -15.17
CA PHE A 18 3.63 1.36 -14.15
C PHE A 18 2.65 0.33 -14.71
N LYS A 19 3.04 -0.95 -14.73
CA LYS A 19 2.11 -2.09 -14.78
C LYS A 19 1.08 -1.91 -13.66
N LYS A 20 -0.20 -1.80 -14.02
CA LYS A 20 -1.28 -1.77 -13.03
C LYS A 20 -1.48 -3.15 -12.46
N TYR A 21 -1.40 -3.28 -11.15
CA TYR A 21 -1.68 -4.51 -10.44
C TYR A 21 -3.07 -4.50 -9.82
N SER A 22 -3.68 -5.67 -9.83
CA SER A 22 -4.99 -5.97 -9.26
C SER A 22 -4.89 -7.21 -8.39
N VAL A 23 -5.88 -7.46 -7.55
CA VAL A 23 -6.01 -8.68 -6.71
C VAL A 23 -5.77 -9.97 -7.51
N PHE A 24 -6.15 -9.99 -8.79
CA PHE A 24 -5.98 -11.15 -9.65
C PHE A 24 -4.52 -11.46 -9.98
N ASP A 25 -3.68 -10.44 -10.10
CA ASP A 25 -2.24 -10.59 -10.37
C ASP A 25 -1.51 -11.26 -9.19
N PHE A 26 -2.04 -11.12 -7.98
CA PHE A 26 -1.50 -11.76 -6.77
C PHE A 26 -2.18 -13.09 -6.45
N GLY A 27 -3.08 -13.57 -7.32
CA GLY A 27 -3.90 -14.74 -7.05
C GLY A 27 -4.81 -14.59 -5.82
N LEU A 28 -5.13 -13.34 -5.43
CA LEU A 28 -6.08 -13.04 -4.37
C LEU A 28 -7.50 -13.12 -4.97
N LYS A 29 -8.35 -13.98 -4.41
CA LYS A 29 -9.74 -14.17 -4.86
C LYS A 29 -10.66 -14.29 -3.65
N GLN A 30 -11.79 -13.59 -3.70
CA GLN A 30 -12.98 -13.89 -2.89
C GLN A 30 -13.71 -15.02 -3.59
N SER A 31 -14.20 -16.00 -2.84
CA SER A 31 -15.23 -16.89 -3.35
C SER A 31 -16.60 -16.31 -3.02
N ASP A 32 -17.48 -16.30 -4.01
CA ASP A 32 -18.90 -16.05 -3.78
C ASP A 32 -19.47 -17.05 -2.78
N GLU A 33 -20.20 -16.50 -1.81
CA GLU A 33 -21.22 -17.15 -0.98
C GLU A 33 -20.89 -18.56 -0.40
N ASN A 34 -20.50 -18.55 0.89
CA ASN A 34 -20.65 -19.63 1.89
C ASN A 34 -19.58 -20.72 2.07
N SER A 35 -18.52 -20.83 1.27
CA SER A 35 -17.30 -21.56 1.68
C SER A 35 -16.26 -21.60 0.58
N ALA A 36 -15.10 -20.98 0.75
CA ALA A 36 -13.87 -21.49 0.15
C ALA A 36 -12.62 -21.04 0.90
N PHE A 37 -11.71 -21.99 1.00
CA PHE A 37 -10.42 -21.92 1.64
C PHE A 37 -9.41 -21.15 0.80
N PHE A 38 -8.62 -20.30 1.45
CA PHE A 38 -7.18 -20.23 1.18
C PHE A 38 -6.56 -21.54 1.69
N ASP A 39 -5.52 -22.07 1.05
CA ASP A 39 -4.88 -23.34 1.44
C ASP A 39 -4.30 -23.39 2.88
N LYS A 40 -4.55 -22.39 3.73
CA LYS A 40 -4.50 -22.50 5.20
C LYS A 40 -5.61 -21.64 5.81
N ILE A 41 -6.44 -22.28 6.64
CA ILE A 41 -7.33 -21.63 7.62
C ILE A 41 -6.39 -21.05 8.69
N ASP A 42 -5.91 -19.83 8.53
CA ASP A 42 -5.44 -19.12 9.72
C ASP A 42 -6.62 -18.36 10.29
N PRO A 43 -7.24 -18.82 11.40
CA PRO A 43 -8.39 -18.13 11.98
C PRO A 43 -8.02 -16.78 12.60
N SER A 44 -6.74 -16.42 12.65
CA SER A 44 -6.25 -15.16 13.22
C SER A 44 -6.50 -13.94 12.34
N PHE A 45 -6.74 -14.11 11.03
CA PHE A 45 -7.04 -13.00 10.13
C PHE A 45 -7.96 -13.39 8.97
N LYS A 46 -8.64 -12.40 8.40
CA LYS A 46 -9.44 -12.51 7.18
C LYS A 46 -8.91 -11.56 6.12
N VAL A 47 -9.08 -11.93 4.85
CA VAL A 47 -8.78 -11.06 3.72
C VAL A 47 -10.10 -10.70 3.06
N SER A 48 -10.47 -9.42 3.14
CA SER A 48 -11.61 -8.84 2.46
C SER A 48 -11.13 -8.20 1.16
N ILE A 49 -11.77 -8.54 0.05
CA ILE A 49 -11.55 -7.90 -1.24
C ILE A 49 -12.87 -7.30 -1.73
N PRO A 50 -12.84 -6.23 -2.52
CA PRO A 50 -14.06 -5.60 -3.00
C PRO A 50 -14.80 -6.48 -4.02
N SER A 51 -16.12 -6.49 -3.90
CA SER A 51 -17.03 -7.16 -4.84
C SER A 51 -17.16 -6.43 -6.18
N SER A 52 -16.77 -5.15 -6.25
CA SER A 52 -16.77 -4.36 -7.49
C SER A 52 -15.42 -4.44 -8.19
N ILE A 53 -15.44 -4.80 -9.48
CA ILE A 53 -14.24 -4.84 -10.35
C ILE A 53 -13.49 -3.50 -10.37
N ASN A 54 -14.21 -2.38 -10.23
CA ASN A 54 -13.60 -1.04 -10.23
C ASN A 54 -12.79 -0.72 -8.96
N LEU A 55 -12.82 -1.59 -7.96
CA LEU A 55 -12.00 -1.50 -6.75
C LEU A 55 -11.02 -2.68 -6.65
N GLY A 56 -10.84 -3.47 -7.71
CA GLY A 56 -9.99 -4.67 -7.71
C GLY A 56 -8.49 -4.42 -7.46
N TYR A 57 -8.10 -3.23 -7.03
CA TYR A 57 -6.76 -2.86 -6.57
C TYR A 57 -6.70 -2.64 -5.05
N PHE A 58 -7.82 -2.75 -4.32
CA PHE A 58 -7.86 -2.71 -2.87
C PHE A 58 -7.94 -4.11 -2.28
N VAL A 59 -7.22 -4.32 -1.18
CA VAL A 59 -7.32 -5.48 -0.30
C VAL A 59 -7.32 -4.98 1.13
N HIS A 60 -8.21 -5.51 1.95
CA HIS A 60 -8.22 -5.24 3.38
C HIS A 60 -7.97 -6.53 4.15
N VAL A 61 -7.01 -6.51 5.08
CA VAL A 61 -6.75 -7.62 6.00
C VAL A 61 -7.30 -7.25 7.37
N ILE A 62 -8.19 -8.09 7.88
CA ILE A 62 -8.87 -7.91 9.16
C ILE A 62 -8.23 -8.86 10.15
N LEU A 63 -7.63 -8.33 11.22
CA LEU A 63 -7.03 -9.12 12.28
C LEU A 63 -8.09 -9.42 13.35
N GLU A 64 -8.31 -10.71 13.63
CA GLU A 64 -9.39 -11.18 14.53
C GLU A 64 -8.96 -11.17 16.01
N ASN A 65 -7.67 -11.28 16.31
CA ASN A 65 -7.16 -11.43 17.69
C ASN A 65 -6.01 -10.46 18.03
N GLY A 66 -5.94 -9.29 17.41
CA GLY A 66 -4.86 -8.33 17.64
C GLY A 66 -3.61 -8.62 16.80
N PHE A 67 -2.42 -8.50 17.39
CA PHE A 67 -1.15 -8.69 16.67
C PHE A 67 -0.97 -10.15 16.22
N ASP A 68 -0.84 -10.34 14.91
CA ASP A 68 -0.64 -11.64 14.30
C ASP A 68 0.51 -11.58 13.28
N VAL A 69 1.45 -12.52 13.32
CA VAL A 69 2.56 -12.53 12.34
C VAL A 69 2.19 -13.35 11.10
N ALA A 70 1.12 -14.15 11.15
CA ALA A 70 0.73 -15.04 10.07
C ALA A 70 0.31 -14.26 8.81
N TYR A 71 -0.46 -13.17 8.95
CA TYR A 71 -0.82 -12.34 7.80
C TYR A 71 0.42 -11.73 7.13
N GLN A 72 1.45 -11.34 7.90
CA GLN A 72 2.68 -10.77 7.35
C GLN A 72 3.42 -11.80 6.47
N ARG A 73 3.55 -13.04 6.96
CA ARG A 73 4.13 -14.14 6.18
C ARG A 73 3.30 -14.45 4.95
N PHE A 74 1.98 -14.46 5.08
CA PHE A 74 1.05 -14.66 3.97
C PHE A 74 1.24 -13.58 2.89
N LEU A 75 1.30 -12.31 3.28
CA LEU A 75 1.49 -11.21 2.34
C LEU A 75 2.86 -11.27 1.66
N ILE A 76 3.94 -11.54 2.41
CA ILE A 76 5.29 -11.71 1.83
C ILE A 76 5.30 -12.84 0.79
N ASP A 77 4.69 -13.99 1.11
CA ASP A 77 4.59 -15.12 0.19
C ASP A 77 3.79 -14.75 -1.07
N LYS A 78 2.63 -14.10 -0.95
CA LYS A 78 1.82 -13.71 -2.12
C LYS A 78 2.50 -12.68 -3.00
N LEU A 79 3.07 -11.65 -2.39
CA LEU A 79 3.72 -10.54 -3.09
C LEU A 79 5.06 -10.95 -3.73
N SER A 80 5.71 -12.00 -3.24
CA SER A 80 6.95 -12.53 -3.84
C SER A 80 6.73 -13.47 -5.05
N HIS A 81 5.48 -13.81 -5.37
CA HIS A 81 5.13 -14.85 -6.35
C HIS A 81 4.26 -14.40 -7.54
N ILE A 82 4.05 -13.09 -7.70
CA ILE A 82 3.12 -12.45 -8.65
C ILE A 82 3.24 -12.93 -10.12
N ASP A 83 4.43 -13.33 -10.58
CA ASP A 83 4.62 -13.72 -12.00
C ASP A 83 4.64 -15.24 -12.25
N LYS A 84 4.41 -16.08 -11.23
CA LYS A 84 4.43 -17.54 -11.43
C LYS A 84 3.16 -18.08 -12.12
N ASN A 85 2.12 -17.26 -12.30
CA ASN A 85 0.84 -17.66 -12.89
C ASN A 85 0.43 -16.77 -14.09
N ASN A 86 0.65 -17.29 -15.31
CA ASN A 86 -0.05 -17.02 -16.60
C ASN A 86 0.67 -16.25 -17.73
N ASP A 87 0.95 -17.03 -18.79
CA ASP A 87 0.64 -16.81 -20.21
C ASP A 87 -0.31 -15.63 -20.58
N LYS A 88 0.18 -14.39 -20.58
CA LYS A 88 -0.46 -13.28 -21.29
C LYS A 88 0.55 -12.47 -22.12
N PRO A 89 0.12 -11.90 -23.27
CA PRO A 89 1.04 -11.45 -24.30
C PRO A 89 1.80 -10.21 -23.84
N ILE A 90 3.12 -10.32 -24.00
CA ILE A 90 4.15 -9.32 -23.75
C ILE A 90 3.90 -8.12 -24.67
N LEU A 91 3.27 -7.09 -24.14
CA LEU A 91 3.34 -5.72 -24.67
C LEU A 91 3.84 -4.71 -23.62
N THR A 92 4.38 -5.20 -22.51
CA THR A 92 5.32 -4.43 -21.69
C THR A 92 6.71 -4.73 -22.22
N ASN A 93 7.40 -3.73 -22.78
CA ASN A 93 8.83 -3.84 -23.01
C ASN A 93 9.47 -4.41 -21.75
N THR A 94 10.28 -5.44 -21.93
CA THR A 94 11.08 -6.13 -20.92
C THR A 94 11.95 -5.12 -20.16
N PHE A 95 11.40 -4.57 -19.08
CA PHE A 95 12.21 -4.07 -17.99
C PHE A 95 12.43 -5.24 -17.05
N ASN A 96 13.69 -5.60 -16.82
CA ASN A 96 14.10 -6.47 -15.71
C ASN A 96 13.90 -5.71 -14.38
N SER A 97 12.72 -5.11 -14.17
CA SER A 97 12.45 -4.33 -12.98
C SER A 97 12.13 -5.29 -11.84
N LYS A 98 12.86 -5.13 -10.74
CA LYS A 98 12.55 -5.77 -9.47
C LYS A 98 11.24 -5.20 -8.96
N LYS A 99 10.45 -5.99 -8.23
CA LYS A 99 9.22 -5.50 -7.64
C LYS A 99 9.53 -4.80 -6.33
N LEU A 100 8.84 -3.71 -6.06
CA LEU A 100 8.90 -3.00 -4.79
C LEU A 100 7.56 -3.10 -4.08
N VAL A 101 7.60 -3.34 -2.78
CA VAL A 101 6.48 -3.25 -1.86
C VAL A 101 6.83 -2.24 -0.79
N LEU A 102 6.05 -1.18 -0.66
CA LEU A 102 6.20 -0.22 0.44
C LEU A 102 5.31 -0.65 1.61
N ILE A 103 5.85 -0.61 2.82
CA ILE A 103 5.12 -0.96 4.04
C ILE A 103 5.16 0.24 4.99
N PHE A 104 4.03 0.93 5.14
CA PHE A 104 3.82 1.93 6.16
C PHE A 104 3.47 1.25 7.48
N ASP A 105 4.47 1.14 8.35
CA ASP A 105 4.43 0.40 9.60
C ASP A 105 4.14 1.35 10.77
N LEU A 106 2.85 1.68 10.92
CA LEU A 106 2.28 2.60 11.90
C LEU A 106 2.35 2.07 13.34
N ASN A 107 2.30 0.75 13.54
CA ASN A 107 2.30 0.08 14.85
C ASN A 107 3.59 -0.70 15.14
N THR A 108 4.63 -0.57 14.32
CA THR A 108 5.92 -1.28 14.41
C THR A 108 5.86 -2.81 14.25
N ALA A 109 4.73 -3.34 13.79
CA ALA A 109 4.46 -4.76 13.67
C ALA A 109 5.37 -5.47 12.66
N TRP A 110 5.84 -4.76 11.64
CA TRP A 110 6.60 -5.37 10.53
C TRP A 110 8.10 -5.46 10.79
N ARG A 111 8.60 -4.93 11.91
CA ARG A 111 10.03 -4.87 12.20
C ARG A 111 10.70 -6.24 12.07
N ASP A 112 10.17 -7.25 12.74
CA ASP A 112 10.80 -8.57 12.82
C ASP A 112 10.65 -9.36 11.51
N SER A 113 9.56 -9.17 10.78
CA SER A 113 9.30 -9.84 9.50
C SER A 113 10.15 -9.30 8.35
N ILE A 114 10.60 -8.04 8.44
CA ILE A 114 11.40 -7.36 7.43
C ILE A 114 12.89 -7.32 7.79
N THR A 115 13.27 -7.35 9.07
CA THR A 115 14.70 -7.30 9.43
C THR A 115 15.40 -8.57 8.95
N ASN A 116 16.37 -8.42 8.04
CA ASN A 116 17.23 -9.51 7.59
C ASN A 116 18.59 -9.39 8.29
N GLU A 117 18.84 -10.23 9.30
CA GLU A 117 20.10 -10.22 10.06
C GLU A 117 21.31 -10.76 9.26
N LYS A 118 21.08 -11.31 8.05
CA LYS A 118 22.07 -12.10 7.31
C LYS A 118 23.23 -11.31 6.70
N ASP A 119 23.11 -10.00 6.50
CA ASP A 119 24.10 -9.21 5.75
C ASP A 119 25.09 -8.41 6.62
N GLY A 120 25.11 -8.62 7.94
CA GLY A 120 26.05 -7.95 8.86
C GLY A 120 25.86 -6.43 9.01
N ILE A 121 25.03 -5.83 8.15
CA ILE A 121 24.49 -4.49 8.25
C ILE A 121 23.03 -4.66 8.69
N MET A 122 22.72 -4.32 9.95
CA MET A 122 21.33 -4.29 10.42
C MET A 122 20.57 -3.18 9.69
N ASN A 123 20.03 -3.48 8.52
CA ASN A 123 19.16 -2.57 7.81
C ASN A 123 17.71 -2.95 8.10
N TYR A 124 17.16 -2.39 9.18
CA TYR A 124 15.81 -2.64 9.70
C TYR A 124 14.67 -2.17 8.77
N ARG A 125 15.00 -1.75 7.55
CA ARG A 125 14.08 -1.17 6.57
C ARG A 125 13.87 -2.05 5.34
N PHE A 126 14.70 -3.06 5.09
CA PHE A 126 14.52 -3.85 3.86
C PHE A 126 14.55 -5.36 4.07
N LYS A 127 13.78 -6.04 3.22
CA LYS A 127 13.85 -7.47 2.97
C LYS A 127 13.75 -7.73 1.48
N GLN A 128 14.56 -8.66 0.97
CA GLN A 128 14.39 -9.18 -0.37
C GLN A 128 13.91 -10.63 -0.29
N GLU A 129 12.85 -10.95 -1.03
CA GLU A 129 12.35 -12.31 -1.24
C GLU A 129 12.12 -12.51 -2.74
N ASN A 130 12.88 -13.42 -3.36
CA ASN A 130 12.96 -13.56 -4.83
C ASN A 130 13.30 -12.21 -5.51
N ASP A 131 12.50 -11.80 -6.50
CA ASP A 131 12.61 -10.54 -7.22
C ASP A 131 11.78 -9.41 -6.58
N THR A 132 11.23 -9.63 -5.38
CA THR A 132 10.43 -8.64 -4.65
C THR A 132 11.22 -8.08 -3.47
N PHE A 133 11.30 -6.75 -3.45
CA PHE A 133 11.91 -5.95 -2.41
C PHE A 133 10.81 -5.34 -1.54
N PHE A 134 10.89 -5.56 -0.23
CA PHE A 134 9.98 -5.02 0.77
C PHE A 134 10.71 -3.91 1.52
N LEU A 135 10.21 -2.69 1.39
CA LEU A 135 10.73 -1.51 2.06
C LEU A 135 9.77 -1.06 3.15
N ARG A 136 10.23 -1.12 4.39
CA ARG A 136 9.51 -0.69 5.59
C ARG A 136 9.79 0.78 5.89
N ILE A 137 8.71 1.53 6.07
CA ILE A 137 8.67 2.93 6.49
C ILE A 137 7.99 2.98 7.87
N PRO A 138 8.78 2.99 8.96
CA PRO A 138 8.28 3.13 10.32
C PRO A 138 7.52 4.43 10.53
N TYR A 139 6.49 4.41 11.37
CA TYR A 139 5.75 5.61 11.78
C TYR A 139 6.64 6.76 12.27
N LEU A 140 7.68 6.45 13.03
CA LEU A 140 8.59 7.45 13.57
C LEU A 140 9.30 8.23 12.46
N ASP A 141 9.63 7.59 11.34
CA ASP A 141 10.23 8.28 10.19
C ASP A 141 9.24 9.23 9.53
N ILE A 142 7.96 8.84 9.47
CA ILE A 142 6.85 9.67 8.96
C ILE A 142 6.73 10.94 9.80
N ILE A 143 6.71 10.83 11.13
CA ILE A 143 6.61 11.99 12.03
C ILE A 143 7.86 12.88 11.95
N ASN A 144 9.05 12.28 11.97
CA ASN A 144 10.31 13.04 12.00
C ASN A 144 10.55 13.89 10.76
N GLN A 145 9.89 13.58 9.65
CA GLN A 145 9.95 14.36 8.40
C GLN A 145 8.96 15.53 8.33
N GLN A 146 8.16 15.73 9.37
CA GLN A 146 7.18 16.80 9.45
C GLN A 146 7.73 17.93 10.33
N GLU A 147 7.98 19.10 9.72
CA GLU A 147 8.69 20.21 10.36
C GLU A 147 7.87 20.89 11.49
N GLU A 148 6.53 20.74 11.50
CA GLU A 148 5.65 21.36 12.51
C GLU A 148 4.37 20.57 12.77
N ILE A 149 4.44 19.37 13.37
CA ILE A 149 3.23 18.68 13.81
C ILE A 149 3.23 18.43 15.32
N LEU A 150 2.16 18.89 15.98
CA LEU A 150 1.78 18.41 17.30
C LEU A 150 1.53 16.90 17.17
N LEU A 151 2.36 16.08 17.84
CA LEU A 151 2.30 14.60 17.94
C LEU A 151 0.90 13.97 18.13
N ALA A 152 -0.13 14.77 18.42
CA ALA A 152 -1.49 14.35 18.68
C ALA A 152 -2.32 14.00 17.42
N ASP A 153 -1.88 14.35 16.20
CA ASP A 153 -2.65 14.08 14.98
C ASP A 153 -1.94 13.13 14.00
N VAL A 154 -1.99 11.84 14.32
CA VAL A 154 -1.37 10.73 13.57
C VAL A 154 -1.85 10.71 12.12
N GLN A 155 -3.15 10.91 11.92
CA GLN A 155 -3.78 10.82 10.61
C GLN A 155 -3.35 11.97 9.70
N ASN A 156 -3.42 13.21 10.19
CA ASN A 156 -2.97 14.35 9.39
C ASN A 156 -1.46 14.27 9.10
N SER A 157 -0.65 13.81 10.05
CA SER A 157 0.78 13.57 9.81
C SER A 157 1.02 12.57 8.67
N PHE A 158 0.25 11.49 8.67
CA PHE A 158 0.35 10.45 7.63
C PHE A 158 -0.10 10.97 6.27
N ILE A 159 -1.23 11.67 6.20
CA ILE A 159 -1.74 12.27 4.96
C ILE A 159 -0.74 13.32 4.43
N SER A 160 -0.25 14.23 5.27
CA SER A 160 0.72 15.25 4.88
C SER A 160 2.04 14.64 4.40
N PHE A 161 2.51 13.57 5.05
CA PHE A 161 3.67 12.82 4.59
C PHE A 161 3.44 12.23 3.20
N LEU A 162 2.28 11.61 2.98
CA LEU A 162 1.99 10.99 1.69
C LEU A 162 1.79 12.04 0.58
N GLN A 163 1.14 13.17 0.89
CA GLN A 163 1.00 14.29 -0.04
C GLN A 163 2.36 14.82 -0.48
N LYS A 164 3.20 15.20 0.49
CA LYS A 164 4.54 15.74 0.26
C LYS A 164 5.42 14.78 -0.56
N ASN A 165 5.48 13.50 -0.18
CA ASN A 165 6.44 12.58 -0.79
C ASN A 165 5.93 11.89 -2.06
N PHE A 166 4.61 11.83 -2.27
CA PHE A 166 4.04 11.00 -3.34
C PHE A 166 3.06 11.68 -4.27
N LEU A 167 2.41 12.78 -3.90
CA LEU A 167 1.50 13.50 -4.80
C LEU A 167 2.14 14.76 -5.39
N ASP A 168 3.07 15.39 -4.66
CA ASP A 168 3.85 16.50 -5.18
C ASP A 168 4.97 15.98 -6.10
N SER A 169 4.79 16.21 -7.42
CA SER A 169 5.56 15.59 -8.51
C SER A 169 7.09 15.74 -8.47
N GLN A 170 7.64 16.65 -7.65
CA GLN A 170 9.10 16.85 -7.54
C GLN A 170 9.74 15.94 -6.48
N ASP A 171 8.96 15.30 -5.61
CA ASP A 171 9.48 14.70 -4.39
C ASP A 171 9.50 13.16 -4.38
N ILE A 172 8.83 12.50 -5.33
CA ILE A 172 8.86 11.02 -5.45
C ILE A 172 10.28 10.53 -5.73
N ASP A 173 10.96 11.12 -6.72
CA ASP A 173 12.32 10.74 -7.07
C ASP A 173 13.29 11.08 -5.93
N ASN A 174 13.08 12.20 -5.23
CA ASN A 174 13.88 12.56 -4.06
C ASN A 174 13.70 11.53 -2.93
N PHE A 175 12.46 11.15 -2.62
CA PHE A 175 12.15 10.14 -1.62
C PHE A 175 12.84 8.80 -1.90
N PHE A 176 12.77 8.31 -3.15
CA PHE A 176 13.44 7.06 -3.51
C PHE A 176 14.97 7.20 -3.57
N ASN A 177 15.49 8.34 -4.02
CA ASN A 177 16.93 8.62 -4.03
C ASN A 177 17.51 8.68 -2.60
N GLU A 178 16.81 9.28 -1.64
CA GLU A 178 17.20 9.28 -0.22
C GLU A 178 17.28 7.86 0.35
N LEU A 179 16.49 6.94 -0.19
CA LEU A 179 16.47 5.52 0.17
C LEU A 179 17.47 4.69 -0.66
N ASN A 180 18.23 5.32 -1.57
CA ASN A 180 19.11 4.66 -2.55
C ASN A 180 18.40 3.62 -3.41
N ILE A 181 17.13 3.86 -3.75
CA ILE A 181 16.31 3.01 -4.61
C ILE A 181 16.15 3.70 -5.96
N SER A 182 16.57 3.05 -7.05
CA SER A 182 16.36 3.59 -8.39
C SER A 182 14.94 3.32 -8.87
N THR A 183 14.15 4.37 -9.11
CA THR A 183 12.80 4.26 -9.70
C THR A 183 12.78 3.60 -11.08
N THR A 184 13.94 3.51 -11.75
CA THR A 184 14.10 2.80 -13.03
C THR A 184 14.42 1.30 -12.89
N GLU A 185 14.93 0.89 -11.72
CA GLU A 185 15.23 -0.52 -11.41
C GLU A 185 14.03 -1.22 -10.75
N TYR A 186 13.18 -0.46 -10.06
CA TYR A 186 12.08 -1.00 -9.26
C TYR A 186 10.72 -0.58 -9.80
N HIS A 187 9.78 -1.52 -9.78
CA HIS A 187 8.38 -1.27 -10.11
C HIS A 187 7.52 -1.42 -8.85
N LEU A 188 6.79 -0.35 -8.47
CA LEU A 188 5.95 -0.36 -7.28
C LEU A 188 4.74 -1.28 -7.48
N SER A 189 4.78 -2.44 -6.81
CA SER A 189 3.79 -3.50 -6.96
C SER A 189 2.66 -3.46 -5.95
N ALA A 190 2.98 -3.11 -4.71
CA ALA A 190 1.99 -2.96 -3.66
C ALA A 190 2.43 -1.92 -2.64
N VAL A 191 1.43 -1.34 -1.98
CA VAL A 191 1.58 -0.57 -0.75
C VAL A 191 0.79 -1.26 0.34
N ILE A 192 1.42 -1.42 1.50
CA ILE A 192 0.85 -1.97 2.71
C ILE A 192 0.74 -0.83 3.73
N ILE A 193 -0.44 -0.65 4.33
CA ILE A 193 -0.66 0.30 5.43
C ILE A 193 -1.14 -0.46 6.66
N ASP A 194 -0.29 -0.50 7.69
CA ASP A 194 -0.52 -1.25 8.92
C ASP A 194 -0.28 -0.36 10.13
N ASN A 195 -1.27 0.07 10.90
CA ASN A 195 -2.66 -0.38 10.99
C ASN A 195 -3.60 0.83 10.83
N LEU A 196 -4.66 0.70 10.04
CA LEU A 196 -5.66 1.76 9.81
C LEU A 196 -6.32 2.26 11.10
N SER A 197 -6.44 1.43 12.12
CA SER A 197 -6.99 1.86 13.42
C SER A 197 -6.09 2.90 14.12
N MET A 198 -4.79 2.97 13.81
CA MET A 198 -3.92 4.08 14.27
C MET A 198 -4.29 5.42 13.62
N LEU A 199 -4.93 5.38 12.44
CA LEU A 199 -5.43 6.55 11.72
C LEU A 199 -6.89 6.85 12.06
N SER A 200 -7.47 6.19 13.08
CA SER A 200 -8.90 6.28 13.43
C SER A 200 -9.85 5.88 12.28
N ILE A 201 -9.40 4.95 11.44
CA ILE A 201 -10.21 4.36 10.36
C ILE A 201 -10.57 2.95 10.78
N TYR A 202 -11.87 2.68 10.88
CA TYR A 202 -12.40 1.43 11.43
C TYR A 202 -13.25 0.65 10.44
N GLU A 203 -13.79 1.33 9.43
CA GLU A 203 -14.53 0.70 8.35
C GLU A 203 -13.58 0.17 7.25
N GLU A 204 -13.98 -0.88 6.56
CA GLU A 204 -13.22 -1.42 5.44
C GLU A 204 -13.15 -0.39 4.30
N PRO A 205 -11.98 -0.13 3.69
CA PRO A 205 -11.83 0.83 2.58
C PRO A 205 -12.88 0.74 1.46
N GLN A 206 -13.21 -0.49 1.06
CA GLN A 206 -14.24 -0.76 0.06
C GLN A 206 -15.65 -0.34 0.51
N ASN A 207 -15.97 -0.48 1.79
CA ASN A 207 -17.26 -0.07 2.34
C ASN A 207 -17.32 1.46 2.43
N ILE A 208 -16.26 2.12 2.91
CA ILE A 208 -16.14 3.58 2.92
C ILE A 208 -16.38 4.12 1.50
N GLU A 209 -15.77 3.49 0.50
CA GLU A 209 -15.91 3.90 -0.89
C GLU A 209 -17.33 3.72 -1.44
N LEU A 210 -17.96 2.58 -1.16
CA LEU A 210 -19.35 2.34 -1.53
C LEU A 210 -20.33 3.30 -0.82
N MET A 211 -20.00 3.73 0.41
CA MET A 211 -20.78 4.72 1.16
C MET A 211 -20.61 6.13 0.59
N LYS A 212 -19.44 6.49 0.05
CA LYS A 212 -19.19 7.78 -0.60
C LYS A 212 -20.19 8.04 -1.74
N LEU A 213 -20.48 7.02 -2.54
CA LEU A 213 -21.47 7.08 -3.63
C LEU A 213 -22.91 7.39 -3.15
N ARG A 214 -23.18 7.29 -1.84
CA ARG A 214 -24.51 7.44 -1.24
C ARG A 214 -24.66 8.67 -0.34
N ARG A 215 -23.61 9.46 -0.10
CA ARG A 215 -23.64 10.64 0.78
C ARG A 215 -23.43 11.95 -0.01
N PRO A 216 -24.16 13.04 0.28
CA PRO A 216 -23.90 14.35 -0.33
C PRO A 216 -22.55 14.94 0.15
N ASP A 217 -21.81 15.53 -0.79
CA ASP A 217 -20.38 15.95 -0.80
C ASP A 217 -19.80 16.84 0.33
N ASN A 218 -20.43 16.96 1.50
CA ASN A 218 -20.03 17.97 2.51
C ASN A 218 -19.49 17.42 3.84
N SER A 219 -19.20 16.12 3.96
CA SER A 219 -18.58 15.60 5.19
C SER A 219 -17.06 15.70 5.12
N LYS A 220 -16.46 16.48 6.03
CA LYS A 220 -15.04 16.38 6.44
C LYS A 220 -14.80 15.06 7.20
N ASP A 221 -15.25 13.96 6.61
CA ASP A 221 -15.11 12.64 7.19
C ASP A 221 -13.69 12.18 6.88
N ASN A 222 -12.90 12.04 7.93
CA ASN A 222 -11.50 11.67 7.84
C ASN A 222 -11.27 10.35 7.08
N GLU A 223 -12.24 9.43 7.17
CA GLU A 223 -12.23 8.17 6.41
C GLU A 223 -12.35 8.43 4.90
N LEU A 224 -13.19 9.38 4.47
CA LEU A 224 -13.34 9.73 3.05
C LEU A 224 -12.09 10.41 2.48
N VAL A 225 -11.46 11.30 3.25
CA VAL A 225 -10.21 11.96 2.83
C VAL A 225 -9.11 10.92 2.61
N MET A 226 -8.96 9.97 3.53
CA MET A 226 -8.00 8.88 3.37
C MET A 226 -8.34 8.02 2.14
N MET A 227 -9.61 7.70 1.93
CA MET A 227 -10.00 6.90 0.77
C MET A 227 -9.71 7.58 -0.56
N ASP A 228 -9.97 8.87 -0.67
CA ASP A 228 -9.60 9.64 -1.87
C ASP A 228 -8.09 9.61 -2.09
N PHE A 229 -7.32 9.79 -1.02
CA PHE A 229 -5.87 9.69 -1.10
C PHE A 229 -5.41 8.32 -1.62
N LEU A 230 -5.95 7.22 -1.09
CA LEU A 230 -5.56 5.87 -1.50
C LEU A 230 -5.92 5.58 -2.96
N LYS A 231 -7.02 6.15 -3.46
CA LYS A 231 -7.35 6.06 -4.89
C LYS A 231 -6.39 6.84 -5.75
N ASP A 232 -6.09 8.08 -5.39
CA ASP A 232 -5.16 8.92 -6.13
C ASP A 232 -3.78 8.25 -6.20
N PHE A 233 -3.35 7.63 -5.09
CA PHE A 233 -2.14 6.84 -5.03
C PHE A 233 -2.15 5.66 -6.01
N TYR A 234 -3.23 4.87 -6.05
CA TYR A 234 -3.39 3.81 -7.06
C TYR A 234 -3.41 4.35 -8.49
N HIS A 235 -4.12 5.46 -8.73
CA HIS A 235 -4.20 6.05 -10.07
C HIS A 235 -2.83 6.53 -10.58
N LEU A 236 -1.99 7.01 -9.66
CA LEU A 236 -0.63 7.48 -9.95
C LEU A 236 0.36 6.33 -10.16
N PHE A 237 0.38 5.33 -9.27
CA PHE A 237 1.42 4.29 -9.27
C PHE A 237 0.97 2.94 -9.82
N GLY A 238 -0.34 2.71 -10.01
CA GLY A 238 -0.88 1.44 -10.46
C GLY A 238 -0.66 0.27 -9.49
N CYS A 239 -0.33 0.53 -8.22
CA CYS A 239 0.03 -0.51 -7.26
C CYS A 239 -1.17 -1.06 -6.48
N LEU A 240 -1.11 -2.32 -6.06
CA LEU A 240 -2.12 -2.86 -5.15
C LEU A 240 -2.07 -2.12 -3.80
N VAL A 241 -3.22 -1.66 -3.31
CA VAL A 241 -3.34 -1.04 -1.99
C VAL A 241 -3.86 -2.08 -1.01
N ILE A 242 -3.01 -2.47 -0.08
CA ILE A 242 -3.31 -3.42 1.00
C ILE A 242 -3.36 -2.64 2.31
N THR A 243 -4.46 -2.74 3.02
CA THR A 243 -4.63 -2.12 4.34
C THR A 243 -4.87 -3.18 5.39
N ILE A 244 -4.44 -2.92 6.62
CA ILE A 244 -4.61 -3.81 7.77
C ILE A 244 -5.38 -3.09 8.86
N GLY A 245 -6.41 -3.74 9.41
CA GLY A 245 -7.25 -3.22 10.49
C GLY A 245 -7.60 -4.31 11.50
N PHE A 246 -8.11 -3.91 12.66
CA PHE A 246 -8.67 -4.85 13.64
C PHE A 246 -10.18 -5.00 13.44
N ASN A 247 -10.70 -6.20 13.69
CA ASN A 247 -12.13 -6.38 13.89
C ASN A 247 -12.51 -5.75 15.25
N ILE A 248 -13.42 -4.77 15.27
CA ILE A 248 -13.88 -4.07 16.50
C ILE A 248 -15.28 -4.53 16.88
#